data_AF-A0A0R1PHB1-F1
#
_entry.id   AF-A0A0R1PHB1-F1
#
_cell.length_a   1.000
_cell.length_b   1.000
_cell.length_c   1.000
_cell.angle_alpha   90.00
_cell.angle_beta   90.00
_cell.angle_gamma   90.00
#
_symmetry.space_group_name_H-M   'P 1'
#
loop_
_entity.id
_entity.type
_entity.pdbx_description
1 polymer ?
#
loop_
_entity_poly.entity_id
_entity_poly.type
_entity_poly.pdbx_seq_one_letter_code
_entity_poly.pdbx_strand_id
1 'polypeptide(L)'
;MLTDKWLPAVPYMQIACIFLALYPINIVNLQAILAVGKSNIYLRLNIIKKGIGFITIISSIPFGPYAMASSDILVGVLAILTNVSANKKLFGYSFYELGKDCIPNAIMSLIMFFSVHIVGLLYQGISSTFGILCIQILVGGGVYVILSMLLNSSDFKYLLSILKIRH
;
A
#
# COMPACT_ATOMS: atom_id res chain seq x y z
N MET A 1 25.08 17.25 -3.86
CA MET A 1 24.51 18.62 -3.75
C MET A 1 22.97 18.64 -3.91
N LEU A 2 22.27 17.51 -3.74
CA LEU A 2 20.79 17.46 -3.71
C LEU A 2 20.24 16.96 -2.35
N THR A 3 21.06 16.74 -1.34
CA THR A 3 20.59 15.94 -0.19
C THR A 3 20.01 16.79 0.94
N ASP A 4 20.68 17.86 1.38
CA ASP A 4 20.26 18.58 2.60
C ASP A 4 19.01 19.44 2.41
N LYS A 5 18.88 20.11 1.24
CA LYS A 5 17.69 20.93 0.94
C LYS A 5 16.41 20.09 0.80
N TRP A 6 16.54 18.83 0.42
CA TRP A 6 15.42 17.93 0.15
C TRP A 6 15.15 16.96 1.30
N LEU A 7 15.98 16.96 2.34
CA LEU A 7 15.76 16.17 3.56
C LEU A 7 14.35 16.35 4.15
N PRO A 8 13.77 17.58 4.19
CA PRO A 8 12.40 17.78 4.66
C PRO A 8 11.32 17.12 3.78
N ALA A 9 11.64 16.67 2.56
CA ALA A 9 10.70 15.95 1.69
C ALA A 9 10.58 14.46 2.05
N VAL A 10 11.56 13.90 2.78
CA VAL A 10 11.58 12.47 3.14
C VAL A 10 10.32 12.03 3.89
N PRO A 11 9.82 12.75 4.92
CA PRO A 11 8.60 12.33 5.62
C PRO A 11 7.35 12.37 4.72
N TYR A 12 7.27 13.31 3.76
CA TYR A 12 6.16 13.34 2.80
C TYR A 12 6.18 12.12 1.89
N MET A 13 7.37 11.68 1.43
CA MET A 13 7.49 10.45 0.65
C MET A 13 7.08 9.21 1.46
N GLN A 14 7.45 9.15 2.75
CA GLN A 14 7.02 8.05 3.62
C GLN A 14 5.50 8.00 3.80
N ILE A 15 4.87 9.16 4.05
CA ILE A 15 3.41 9.28 4.12
C ILE A 15 2.77 8.85 2.80
N ALA A 16 3.30 9.32 1.66
CA ALA A 16 2.81 8.96 0.34
C ALA A 16 2.93 7.45 0.06
N CYS A 17 4.02 6.80 0.46
CA CYS A 17 4.16 5.35 0.33
C CYS A 17 3.07 4.58 1.07
N ILE A 18 2.70 5.01 2.28
CA ILE A 18 1.62 4.39 3.06
C ILE A 18 0.29 4.58 2.33
N PHE A 19 -0.01 5.80 1.87
CA PHE A 19 -1.22 6.07 1.09
C PHE A 19 -1.28 5.25 -0.21
N LEU A 20 -0.18 5.18 -0.96
CA LEU A 20 -0.09 4.43 -2.20
C LEU A 20 -0.29 2.93 -1.98
N ALA A 21 0.08 2.38 -0.82
CA ALA A 21 -0.22 0.99 -0.48
C ALA A 21 -1.73 0.71 -0.34
N LEU A 22 -2.52 1.71 0.10
CA LEU A 22 -3.99 1.61 0.22
C LEU A 22 -4.72 1.81 -1.12
N TYR A 23 -4.07 2.47 -2.07
CA TYR A 23 -4.64 2.79 -3.38
C TYR A 23 -5.12 1.58 -4.21
N PRO A 24 -4.33 0.49 -4.40
CA PRO A 24 -4.77 -0.67 -5.17
C PRO A 24 -5.99 -1.35 -4.55
N ILE A 25 -6.05 -1.43 -3.21
CA ILE A 25 -7.21 -1.98 -2.49
C ILE A 25 -8.48 -1.18 -2.83
N ASN A 26 -8.37 0.15 -2.86
CA ASN A 26 -9.49 1.02 -3.19
C ASN A 26 -9.97 0.86 -4.64
N ILE A 27 -9.04 0.80 -5.60
CA ILE A 27 -9.38 0.67 -7.01
C ILE A 27 -10.02 -0.68 -7.28
N VAL A 28 -9.41 -1.78 -6.85
CA VAL A 28 -9.93 -3.14 -7.12
C VAL A 28 -11.36 -3.28 -6.60
N ASN A 29 -11.61 -2.82 -5.37
CA ASN A 29 -12.96 -2.85 -4.81
C ASN A 29 -13.98 -2.03 -5.64
N LEU A 30 -13.59 -0.88 -6.18
CA LEU A 30 -14.46 -0.07 -7.04
C LEU A 30 -14.63 -0.68 -8.45
N GLN A 31 -13.57 -1.26 -9.01
CA GLN A 31 -13.61 -1.88 -10.33
C GLN A 31 -14.51 -3.12 -10.30
N ALA A 32 -14.55 -3.88 -9.20
CA ALA A 32 -15.50 -4.97 -9.01
C ALA A 32 -16.97 -4.49 -9.14
N ILE A 33 -17.31 -3.34 -8.55
CA ILE A 33 -18.65 -2.73 -8.65
C ILE A 33 -18.96 -2.31 -10.10
N LEU A 34 -17.98 -1.72 -10.80
CA LEU A 34 -18.14 -1.34 -12.20
C LEU A 34 -18.31 -2.57 -13.11
N ALA A 35 -17.58 -3.66 -12.86
CA ALA A 35 -17.61 -4.88 -13.66
C ALA A 35 -19.02 -5.52 -13.70
N VAL A 36 -19.83 -5.34 -12.65
CA VAL A 36 -21.24 -5.81 -12.61
C VAL A 36 -22.26 -4.75 -13.03
N GLY A 37 -21.81 -3.67 -13.68
CA GLY A 37 -22.68 -2.64 -14.25
C GLY A 37 -23.31 -1.69 -13.22
N LYS A 38 -22.84 -1.68 -11.96
CA LYS A 38 -23.41 -0.83 -10.89
C LYS A 38 -22.75 0.55 -10.83
N SER A 39 -22.71 1.26 -11.97
CA SER A 39 -22.12 2.60 -12.11
C SER A 39 -22.71 3.64 -11.15
N ASN A 40 -24.00 3.56 -10.84
CA ASN A 40 -24.67 4.42 -9.87
C ASN A 40 -24.07 4.29 -8.45
N ILE A 41 -23.74 3.07 -8.02
CA ILE A 41 -23.11 2.82 -6.72
C ILE A 41 -21.67 3.34 -6.73
N TYR A 42 -20.93 3.05 -7.80
CA TYR A 42 -19.58 3.58 -8.00
C TYR A 42 -19.53 5.11 -7.90
N LEU A 43 -20.45 5.81 -8.57
CA LEU A 43 -20.51 7.27 -8.55
C LEU A 43 -20.81 7.80 -7.14
N ARG A 44 -21.82 7.23 -6.46
CA ARG A 44 -22.19 7.62 -5.09
C ARG A 44 -21.02 7.43 -4.11
N LEU A 45 -20.33 6.29 -4.17
CA LEU A 45 -19.16 6.01 -3.33
C LEU A 45 -18.03 7.02 -3.60
N ASN A 46 -17.80 7.36 -4.86
CA ASN A 46 -16.83 8.38 -5.21
C ASN A 46 -17.20 9.74 -4.62
N ILE A 47 -18.45 10.19 -4.75
CA ILE A 47 -18.92 11.47 -4.18
C ILE A 47 -18.71 11.50 -2.65
N ILE A 48 -19.10 10.43 -1.95
CA ILE A 48 -18.91 10.30 -0.49
C ILE A 48 -17.42 10.43 -0.13
N LYS A 49 -16.54 9.71 -0.85
CA LYS A 49 -15.09 9.76 -0.61
C LYS A 49 -14.48 11.14 -0.86
N LYS A 50 -14.94 11.85 -1.90
CA LYS A 50 -14.51 13.23 -2.15
C LYS A 50 -14.96 14.15 -1.02
N GLY A 51 -16.18 14.00 -0.52
CA GLY A 51 -16.66 14.73 0.66
C GLY A 51 -15.81 14.49 1.91
N ILE A 52 -15.51 13.22 2.22
CA ILE A 52 -14.60 12.85 3.33
C ILE A 52 -13.22 13.50 3.12
N GLY A 53 -12.67 13.44 1.90
CA GLY A 53 -11.39 14.06 1.54
C GLY A 53 -11.36 15.56 1.83
N PHE A 54 -12.36 16.29 1.34
CA PHE A 54 -12.46 17.73 1.57
C PHE A 54 -12.55 18.07 3.07
N ILE A 55 -13.41 17.38 3.81
CA ILE A 55 -13.58 17.63 5.25
C ILE A 55 -12.26 17.36 5.99
N THR A 56 -11.60 16.23 5.71
CA THR A 56 -10.38 15.83 6.41
C THR A 56 -9.23 16.80 6.09
N ILE A 57 -9.04 17.18 4.82
CA ILE A 57 -8.03 18.16 4.42
C ILE A 57 -8.27 19.51 5.11
N ILE A 58 -9.50 20.06 5.05
CA ILE A 58 -9.81 21.36 5.69
C ILE A 58 -9.55 21.30 7.19
N SER A 59 -9.95 20.22 7.86
CA SER A 59 -9.71 20.03 9.29
C SER A 59 -8.23 19.92 9.66
N SER A 60 -7.38 19.52 8.71
CA SER A 60 -5.95 19.31 8.93
C SER A 60 -5.08 20.55 8.71
N ILE A 61 -5.60 21.60 8.05
CA ILE A 61 -4.90 22.88 7.81
C ILE A 61 -4.24 23.47 9.07
N PRO A 62 -4.93 23.61 10.22
CA PRO A 62 -4.33 24.23 11.41
C PRO A 62 -3.18 23.41 12.02
N PHE A 63 -3.05 22.13 11.67
CA PHE A 63 -2.01 21.23 12.19
C PHE A 63 -0.76 21.18 11.30
N GLY A 64 -0.73 21.97 10.22
CA GLY A 64 0.42 22.10 9.34
C GLY A 64 0.50 21.04 8.23
N PRO A 65 1.54 21.12 7.37
CA PRO A 65 1.57 20.38 6.11
C PRO A 65 1.79 18.88 6.26
N TYR A 66 2.45 18.42 7.33
CA TYR A 66 2.54 16.99 7.61
C TYR A 66 1.17 16.39 7.96
N ALA A 67 0.36 17.11 8.74
CA ALA A 67 -0.99 16.68 9.07
C ALA A 67 -1.87 16.65 7.81
N MET A 68 -1.76 17.66 6.95
CA MET A 68 -2.42 17.69 5.64
C MET A 68 -2.04 16.48 4.78
N ALA A 69 -0.75 16.17 4.64
CA ALA A 69 -0.31 14.99 3.88
C ALA A 69 -0.81 13.68 4.52
N SER A 70 -0.76 13.56 5.85
CA SER A 70 -1.22 12.35 6.55
C SER A 70 -2.74 12.15 6.49
N SER A 71 -3.50 13.22 6.22
CA SER A 71 -4.95 13.16 6.08
C SER A 71 -5.38 12.23 4.95
N ASP A 72 -4.58 12.11 3.88
CA ASP A 72 -4.84 11.19 2.77
C ASP A 72 -4.82 9.72 3.21
N ILE A 73 -4.02 9.36 4.22
CA ILE A 73 -4.02 8.00 4.78
C ILE A 73 -5.37 7.73 5.44
N LEU A 74 -5.88 8.67 6.24
CA LEU A 74 -7.20 8.55 6.88
C LEU A 74 -8.31 8.45 5.85
N VAL A 75 -8.29 9.31 4.82
CA VAL A 75 -9.23 9.26 3.70
C VAL A 75 -9.16 7.91 2.98
N GLY A 76 -7.95 7.39 2.74
CA GLY A 76 -7.72 6.09 2.13
C GLY A 76 -8.29 4.92 2.93
N VAL A 77 -8.14 4.95 4.26
CA VAL A 77 -8.72 3.94 5.16
C VAL A 77 -10.25 4.02 5.18
N LEU A 78 -10.82 5.22 5.37
CA LEU A 78 -12.27 5.44 5.34
C LEU A 78 -12.89 5.06 3.98
N ALA A 79 -12.15 5.30 2.90
CA ALA A 79 -12.50 4.88 1.55
C ALA A 79 -12.56 3.36 1.40
N ILE A 80 -11.63 2.61 2.02
CA ILE A 80 -11.70 1.14 2.06
C ILE A 80 -12.93 0.70 2.83
N LEU A 81 -13.19 1.29 4.01
CA LEU A 81 -14.34 0.93 4.84
C LEU A 81 -15.68 1.10 4.09
N THR A 82 -15.83 2.23 3.41
CA THR A 82 -17.03 2.51 2.60
C THR A 82 -17.17 1.57 1.40
N ASN A 83 -16.08 1.29 0.68
CA ASN A 83 -16.11 0.38 -0.47
C ASN A 83 -16.43 -1.07 -0.05
N VAL A 84 -15.78 -1.58 1.00
CA VAL A 84 -16.02 -2.95 1.50
C VAL A 84 -17.46 -3.10 2.00
N SER A 85 -18.02 -2.06 2.65
CA SER A 85 -19.43 -2.10 3.08
C SER A 85 -20.40 -2.23 1.90
N ALA A 86 -20.09 -1.62 0.75
CA ALA A 86 -20.86 -1.79 -0.48
C ALA A 86 -20.61 -3.17 -1.11
N ASN A 87 -19.36 -3.63 -1.15
CA ASN A 87 -18.99 -4.93 -1.72
C ASN A 87 -19.56 -6.10 -0.91
N LYS A 88 -19.67 -5.99 0.41
CA LYS A 88 -20.36 -6.98 1.24
C LYS A 88 -21.83 -7.15 0.83
N LYS A 89 -22.50 -6.06 0.46
CA LYS A 89 -23.92 -6.11 0.02
C LYS A 89 -24.07 -6.65 -1.40
N LEU A 90 -23.07 -6.46 -2.28
CA LEU A 90 -23.13 -6.86 -3.69
C LEU A 90 -22.58 -8.26 -3.95
N PHE A 91 -21.51 -8.63 -3.23
CA PHE A 91 -20.69 -9.81 -3.51
C PHE A 91 -20.48 -10.71 -2.30
N GLY A 92 -20.99 -10.33 -1.12
CA GLY A 92 -20.69 -11.01 0.13
C GLY A 92 -19.28 -10.71 0.68
N TYR A 93 -18.44 -9.98 -0.06
CA TYR A 93 -17.05 -9.71 0.32
C TYR A 93 -16.93 -8.86 1.59
N SER A 94 -16.52 -9.51 2.67
CA SER A 94 -16.47 -8.91 4.01
C SER A 94 -15.10 -8.31 4.34
N PHE A 95 -15.05 -7.51 5.42
CA PHE A 95 -13.78 -7.04 5.99
C PHE A 95 -12.84 -8.18 6.39
N TYR A 96 -13.40 -9.32 6.78
CA TYR A 96 -12.62 -10.49 7.14
C TYR A 96 -11.90 -11.08 5.93
N GLU A 97 -12.58 -11.16 4.78
CA GLU A 97 -11.97 -11.61 3.52
C GLU A 97 -10.87 -10.64 3.06
N LEU A 98 -11.12 -9.33 3.12
CA LEU A 98 -10.08 -8.34 2.83
C LEU A 98 -8.85 -8.51 3.71
N GLY A 99 -9.05 -8.70 5.01
CA GLY A 99 -7.97 -8.97 5.95
C GLY A 99 -7.21 -10.24 5.56
N LYS A 100 -7.91 -11.32 5.24
CA LYS A 100 -7.31 -12.60 4.84
C LYS A 100 -6.47 -12.49 3.58
N ASP A 101 -6.87 -11.63 2.63
CA ASP A 101 -6.16 -11.44 1.37
C ASP A 101 -4.93 -10.51 1.53
N CYS A 102 -5.04 -9.45 2.34
CA CYS A 102 -4.01 -8.41 2.42
C CYS A 102 -3.02 -8.58 3.58
N ILE A 103 -3.46 -9.07 4.74
CA ILE A 103 -2.62 -9.17 5.95
C ILE A 103 -1.39 -10.07 5.76
N PRO A 104 -1.48 -11.25 5.12
CA PRO A 104 -0.30 -12.10 4.91
C PRO A 104 0.80 -11.38 4.11
N ASN A 105 0.40 -10.68 3.05
CA ASN A 105 1.30 -9.89 2.20
C ASN A 105 1.87 -8.67 2.95
N ALA A 106 1.09 -8.04 3.83
CA ALA A 106 1.54 -6.96 4.69
C ALA A 106 2.59 -7.45 5.72
N ILE A 107 2.39 -8.61 6.33
CA ILE A 107 3.36 -9.22 7.27
C ILE A 107 4.67 -9.53 6.54
N MET A 108 4.62 -10.13 5.35
CA MET A 108 5.84 -10.38 4.55
C MET A 108 6.59 -9.09 4.21
N SER A 109 5.86 -8.06 3.78
CA SER A 109 6.43 -6.73 3.49
C SER A 109 7.08 -6.09 4.72
N LEU A 110 6.50 -6.30 5.90
CA LEU A 110 7.01 -5.77 7.17
C LEU A 110 8.28 -6.51 7.64
N ILE A 111 8.36 -7.83 7.46
CA ILE A 111 9.60 -8.59 7.71
C ILE A 111 10.70 -8.16 6.74
N MET A 112 10.36 -7.96 5.46
CA MET A 112 11.30 -7.42 4.46
C MET A 112 11.81 -6.03 4.87
N PHE A 113 10.92 -5.13 5.32
CA PHE A 113 11.29 -3.80 5.80
C PHE A 113 12.33 -3.87 6.93
N PHE A 114 12.09 -4.68 7.96
CA PHE A 114 13.05 -4.84 9.06
C PHE A 114 14.38 -5.40 8.60
N SER A 115 14.36 -6.38 7.68
CA SER A 115 15.58 -6.98 7.12
C SER A 115 16.44 -5.95 6.38
N VAL A 116 15.82 -5.14 5.53
CA VAL A 116 16.49 -4.05 4.79
C VAL A 116 16.98 -2.94 5.73
N HIS A 117 16.22 -2.64 6.77
CA HIS A 117 16.61 -1.64 7.77
C HIS A 117 17.84 -2.08 8.57
N ILE A 118 17.90 -3.35 8.99
CA ILE A 118 19.08 -3.93 9.68
C ILE A 118 20.32 -3.85 8.78
N VAL A 119 20.20 -4.18 7.50
CA VAL A 119 21.30 -4.02 6.53
C VAL A 119 21.75 -2.55 6.45
N GLY A 120 20.81 -1.61 6.44
CA GLY A 120 21.13 -0.17 6.46
C GLY A 120 21.94 0.26 7.69
N LEU A 121 21.61 -0.27 8.87
CA LEU A 121 22.34 0.02 10.11
C LEU A 121 23.74 -0.61 10.13
N LEU A 122 23.88 -1.84 9.64
CA LEU A 122 25.17 -2.54 9.60
C LEU A 122 26.19 -1.88 8.65
N TYR A 123 25.71 -1.26 7.57
CA TYR A 123 26.56 -0.65 6.55
C TYR A 123 26.64 0.88 6.64
N GLN A 124 26.21 1.47 7.75
CA GLN A 124 26.19 2.93 7.95
C GLN A 124 27.60 3.58 7.89
N GLY A 125 28.67 2.79 8.03
CA GLY A 125 30.07 3.22 7.89
C GLY A 125 30.65 3.19 6.46
N ILE A 126 29.90 2.70 5.46
CA ILE A 126 30.36 2.65 4.07
C ILE A 126 30.07 3.99 3.37
N SER A 127 31.10 4.59 2.76
CA SER A 127 30.98 5.90 2.10
C SER A 127 30.16 5.90 0.80
N SER A 128 29.84 4.73 0.22
CA SER A 128 29.10 4.60 -1.03
C SER A 128 27.61 4.36 -0.79
N THR A 129 26.81 5.44 -0.76
CA THR A 129 25.35 5.38 -0.61
C THR A 129 24.67 4.55 -1.70
N PHE A 130 25.17 4.61 -2.94
CA PHE A 130 24.60 3.86 -4.07
C PHE A 130 24.79 2.34 -3.89
N GLY A 131 25.96 1.90 -3.43
CA GLY A 131 26.23 0.49 -3.17
C GLY A 131 25.29 -0.10 -2.11
N ILE A 132 25.04 0.66 -1.04
CA ILE A 132 24.11 0.26 0.03
C ILE A 132 22.70 0.09 -0.53
N LEU A 133 22.22 1.01 -1.38
CA LEU A 133 20.90 0.90 -2.00
C LEU A 133 20.77 -0.35 -2.87
N CYS A 134 21.78 -0.68 -3.69
CA CYS A 134 21.78 -1.90 -4.50
C CYS A 134 21.69 -3.16 -3.63
N ILE A 135 22.46 -3.22 -2.53
CA ILE A 135 22.42 -4.34 -1.59
C ILE A 135 21.05 -4.43 -0.92
N GLN A 136 20.47 -3.31 -0.49
CA GLN A 136 19.14 -3.26 0.11
C GLN A 136 18.04 -3.76 -0.83
N ILE A 137 18.10 -3.41 -2.11
CA ILE A 137 17.17 -3.92 -3.13
C ILE A 137 17.31 -5.43 -3.30
N LEU A 138 18.54 -5.93 -3.41
CA LEU A 138 18.81 -7.37 -3.58
C LEU A 138 18.38 -8.18 -2.34
N VAL A 139 18.70 -7.72 -1.14
CA VAL A 139 18.30 -8.37 0.12
C VAL A 139 16.79 -8.31 0.29
N GLY A 140 16.16 -7.15 0.07
CA GLY A 140 14.71 -7.01 0.17
C GLY A 140 13.98 -7.95 -0.78
N GLY A 141 14.38 -7.96 -2.06
CA GLY A 141 13.83 -8.88 -3.05
C GLY A 141 14.02 -10.35 -2.68
N GLY A 142 15.22 -10.73 -2.25
CA GLY A 142 15.52 -12.10 -1.81
C GLY A 142 14.67 -12.52 -0.61
N VAL A 143 14.60 -11.70 0.44
CA VAL A 143 13.81 -11.98 1.65
C VAL A 143 12.34 -12.14 1.30
N TYR A 144 11.76 -11.24 0.49
CA TYR A 144 10.36 -11.33 0.10
C TYR A 144 10.06 -12.61 -0.69
N VAL A 145 10.91 -12.97 -1.65
CA VAL A 145 10.75 -14.20 -2.45
C VAL A 145 10.85 -15.45 -1.56
N ILE A 146 11.85 -15.52 -0.68
CA ILE A 146 12.04 -16.65 0.23
C ILE A 146 10.83 -16.80 1.17
N LEU A 147 10.36 -15.70 1.77
CA LEU A 147 9.17 -15.71 2.61
C LEU A 147 7.94 -16.18 1.84
N SER A 148 7.75 -15.67 0.62
CA SER A 148 6.61 -16.03 -0.22
C SER A 148 6.61 -17.52 -0.60
N MET A 149 7.79 -18.10 -0.84
CA MET A 149 7.97 -19.55 -1.05
C MET A 149 7.64 -20.36 0.22
N LEU A 150 8.16 -19.95 1.37
CA LEU A 150 7.95 -20.64 2.65
C LEU A 150 6.48 -20.61 3.09
N LEU A 151 5.84 -19.45 2.95
CA LEU A 151 4.43 -19.22 3.30
C LEU A 151 3.47 -19.80 2.26
N ASN A 152 3.97 -20.40 1.16
CA ASN A 152 3.17 -21.04 0.14
C ASN A 152 2.05 -20.13 -0.39
N SER A 153 2.33 -18.83 -0.52
CA SER A 153 1.32 -17.82 -0.81
C SER A 153 0.57 -18.17 -2.10
N SER A 154 -0.75 -18.03 -2.06
CA SER A 154 -1.62 -18.28 -3.23
C SER A 154 -1.18 -17.46 -4.44
N ASP A 155 -0.75 -16.22 -4.20
CA ASP A 155 -0.33 -15.26 -5.22
C ASP A 155 0.94 -15.71 -5.92
N PHE A 156 1.93 -16.23 -5.18
CA PHE A 156 3.15 -16.75 -5.77
C PHE A 156 2.91 -18.02 -6.57
N LYS A 157 2.07 -18.93 -6.06
CA LYS A 157 1.66 -20.12 -6.80
C LYS A 157 0.92 -19.76 -8.10
N TYR A 158 0.06 -18.74 -8.05
CA TYR A 158 -0.65 -18.24 -9.21
C TYR A 158 0.32 -17.68 -10.27
N LEU A 159 1.27 -16.83 -9.87
CA LEU A 159 2.31 -16.31 -10.76
C LEU A 159 3.14 -17.43 -11.40
N LEU A 160 3.54 -18.43 -10.61
CA LEU A 160 4.30 -19.58 -11.10
C LEU A 160 3.47 -20.44 -12.08
N SER A 161 2.16 -20.54 -11.86
CA SER A 161 1.26 -21.26 -12.76
C SER A 161 1.12 -20.56 -14.13
N ILE A 162 1.01 -19.24 -14.16
CA ILE A 162 0.99 -18.45 -15.40
C ILE A 162 2.28 -18.64 -16.19
N LEU A 163 3.43 -18.64 -15.52
CA LEU A 163 4.72 -18.84 -16.16
C LEU A 163 4.86 -20.27 -16.73
N LYS A 164 4.32 -21.28 -16.03
CA LYS A 164 4.30 -22.67 -16.50
C LYS A 164 3.37 -22.91 -17.69
N ILE A 165 2.26 -22.18 -17.79
CA ILE A 165 1.30 -22.30 -18.92
C ILE A 165 1.90 -21.74 -20.23
N ARG A 166 3.01 -20.98 -20.16
CA ARG A 166 3.66 -20.38 -21.32
C ARG A 166 4.78 -21.24 -21.93
N HIS A 167 4.95 -22.48 -21.48
CA HIS A 167 5.89 -23.47 -22.01
C HIS A 167 5.16 -24.76 -22.36
#